data_AF-A0A2V9BB04-F1
#
_entry.id   AF-A0A2V9BB04-F1
#
_cell.length_a   1.000
_cell.length_b   1.000
_cell.length_c   1.000
_cell.angle_alpha   90.00
_cell.angle_beta   90.00
_cell.angle_gamma   90.00
#
_symmetry.space_group_name_H-M   'P 1'
#
loop_
_entity.id
_entity.type
_entity.pdbx_description
1 polymer ?
#
loop_
_entity_poly.entity_id
_entity_poly.type
_entity_poly.pdbx_seq_one_letter_code
_entity_poly.pdbx_strand_id
1 'polypeptide(L)'
;MQNLKESARALRELLSERILVLDGAMGTMLQQRHLTPADFGGPALDGCNENLVRTRPDVVLDIHRLYLEAGADIIETNSFGGTPIVLGEYGLAADALELNRRAAELARQAADAASTPGKPRFVAGSMGPTTKAITVTGGVTFEGLSEAFYVQACGLIEGGADVLLVETCQDTRNIKAAVLAIQKLSRELGAGIPLMISVTIEPMGTMLAGQNIEAMWTSLRHAHPLAFGMNCGTGPEFMTDHVRTLNELTSEFVSCYPNAGLPDPETTQYLETPESLAAQLEKFVNHGWLNIVGGCCGTTEKHIRAIAQMAEGKRPRQKPAAKHRAVYAGIEMIEAEESTRPLLVGERTNVIGSRLFKQLVAEEKWEEASEIARRQVRGGAQIVDVCLQSTERDEKNDIPAFYEKLIRKVKVPVMVDTTDPAAVAQALTYSQGKAIINSINLEDGEEKFERVAPIAHEFGAAVVVGCIDENPVQAQAFTRERKLEIALRSYKLLTEKYGIEPEDIIFDPLVFPCATGDENYIGGAV
;
A
#
# COMPACT_ATOMS: atom_id res chain seq x y z
N MET A 1 5.10 17.79 21.81
CA MET A 1 4.53 16.87 20.81
C MET A 1 3.04 17.13 20.76
N GLN A 2 2.52 17.55 19.60
CA GLN A 2 1.08 17.69 19.39
C GLN A 2 0.42 16.31 19.57
N ASN A 3 -0.82 16.29 20.05
CA ASN A 3 -1.52 15.03 20.27
C ASN A 3 -2.01 14.48 18.91
N LEU A 4 -1.24 13.57 18.30
CA LEU A 4 -1.59 12.90 17.04
C LEU A 4 -3.02 12.34 17.05
N LYS A 5 -3.51 11.86 18.21
CA LYS A 5 -4.88 11.34 18.35
C LYS A 5 -5.93 12.45 18.20
N GLU A 6 -5.65 13.65 18.69
CA GLU A 6 -6.55 14.80 18.55
C GLU A 6 -6.58 15.32 17.12
N SER A 7 -5.41 15.51 16.50
CA SER A 7 -5.32 15.90 15.08
C SER A 7 -6.02 14.88 14.18
N ALA A 8 -5.79 13.58 14.40
CA ALA A 8 -6.44 12.50 13.67
C ALA A 8 -7.97 12.53 13.80
N ARG A 9 -8.48 12.76 15.01
CA ARG A 9 -9.91 12.86 15.28
C ARG A 9 -10.51 14.08 14.57
N ALA A 10 -9.91 15.25 14.73
CA ALA A 10 -10.38 16.48 14.09
C ALA A 10 -10.38 16.36 12.57
N LEU A 11 -9.34 15.76 11.99
CA LEU A 11 -9.25 15.53 10.55
C LEU A 11 -10.35 14.58 10.06
N ARG A 12 -10.61 13.47 10.78
CA ARG A 12 -11.71 12.53 10.47
C ARG A 12 -13.08 13.20 10.54
N GLU A 13 -13.34 13.99 11.59
CA GLU A 13 -14.60 14.72 11.77
C GLU A 13 -14.83 15.68 10.60
N LEU A 14 -13.83 16.49 10.25
CA LEU A 14 -13.93 17.45 9.16
C LEU A 14 -14.13 16.79 7.78
N LEU A 15 -13.46 15.67 7.52
CA LEU A 15 -13.63 14.89 6.27
C LEU A 15 -15.04 14.32 6.09
N SER A 16 -15.76 14.11 7.20
CA SER A 16 -17.16 13.68 7.21
C SER A 16 -18.14 14.85 7.03
N GLU A 17 -17.75 16.07 7.39
CA GLU A 17 -18.60 17.26 7.34
C GLU A 17 -18.49 18.05 6.04
N ARG A 18 -17.28 18.17 5.49
CA ARG A 18 -17.00 18.96 4.30
C ARG A 18 -15.85 18.37 3.48
N ILE A 19 -15.71 18.86 2.26
CA ILE A 19 -14.55 18.55 1.42
C ILE A 19 -13.36 19.36 1.92
N LEU A 20 -12.23 18.68 2.12
CA LEU A 20 -10.97 19.33 2.48
C LEU A 20 -10.12 19.60 1.25
N VAL A 21 -9.41 20.73 1.30
CA VAL A 21 -8.53 21.16 0.21
C VAL A 21 -7.07 20.86 0.59
N LEU A 22 -6.44 19.93 -0.11
CA LEU A 22 -4.99 19.75 -0.13
C LEU A 22 -4.35 20.86 -0.98
N ASP A 23 -3.10 21.19 -0.72
CA ASP A 23 -2.38 22.22 -1.48
C ASP A 23 -1.99 21.76 -2.88
N GLY A 24 -1.10 22.53 -3.52
CA GLY A 24 -0.62 22.32 -4.87
C GLY A 24 0.86 21.95 -4.91
N ALA A 25 1.43 21.86 -6.10
CA ALA A 25 2.82 21.45 -6.27
C ALA A 25 3.83 22.41 -5.61
N MET A 26 4.55 21.92 -4.60
CA MET A 26 5.73 22.58 -4.03
C MET A 26 6.81 22.80 -5.11
N GLY A 27 7.12 21.77 -5.90
CA GLY A 27 8.13 21.84 -6.97
C GLY A 27 7.84 22.91 -8.02
N THR A 28 6.58 23.04 -8.46
CA THR A 28 6.16 24.08 -9.42
C THR A 28 6.34 25.48 -8.84
N MET A 29 5.99 25.68 -7.56
CA MET A 29 6.15 26.97 -6.89
C MET A 29 7.63 27.33 -6.67
N LEU A 30 8.49 26.34 -6.39
CA LEU A 30 9.94 26.53 -6.28
C LEU A 30 10.58 26.94 -7.61
N GLN A 31 10.18 26.31 -8.72
CA GLN A 31 10.67 26.64 -10.06
C GLN A 31 10.40 28.12 -10.44
N GLN A 32 9.30 28.71 -9.95
CA GLN A 32 8.96 30.12 -10.16
C GLN A 32 9.82 31.10 -9.37
N ARG A 33 10.64 30.62 -8.41
CA ARG A 33 11.51 31.47 -7.59
C ARG A 33 12.87 31.75 -8.22
N HIS A 34 13.14 31.18 -9.40
CA HIS A 34 14.40 31.34 -10.13
C HIS A 34 15.63 31.07 -9.26
N LEU A 35 15.56 30.01 -8.44
CA LEU A 35 16.65 29.60 -7.57
C LEU A 35 17.87 29.19 -8.39
N THR A 36 19.05 29.47 -7.83
CA THR A 36 20.34 29.13 -8.42
C THR A 36 20.97 27.94 -7.68
N PRO A 37 21.99 27.27 -8.24
CA PRO A 37 22.67 26.19 -7.54
C PRO A 37 23.19 26.59 -6.14
N ALA A 38 23.54 27.87 -5.93
CA ALA A 38 23.96 28.38 -4.62
C ALA A 38 22.84 28.31 -3.57
N ASP A 39 21.59 28.52 -3.98
CA ASP A 39 20.42 28.44 -3.09
C ASP A 39 20.17 27.01 -2.61
N PHE A 40 20.52 26.00 -3.40
CA PHE A 40 20.43 24.60 -3.01
C PHE A 40 21.61 24.13 -2.13
N GLY A 41 22.63 24.97 -1.91
CA GLY A 41 23.84 24.63 -1.16
C GLY A 41 25.06 24.32 -2.02
N GLY A 42 24.99 24.58 -3.32
CA GLY A 42 26.08 24.46 -4.29
C GLY A 42 25.76 23.53 -5.47
N PRO A 43 26.64 23.46 -6.49
CA PRO A 43 26.39 22.70 -7.72
C PRO A 43 26.08 21.21 -7.52
N ALA A 44 26.61 20.58 -6.46
CA ALA A 44 26.36 19.17 -6.18
C ALA A 44 24.95 18.89 -5.61
N LEU A 45 24.27 19.93 -5.11
CA LEU A 45 22.95 19.84 -4.50
C LEU A 45 21.87 20.48 -5.38
N ASP A 46 22.23 20.94 -6.58
CA ASP A 46 21.31 21.59 -7.50
C ASP A 46 20.12 20.66 -7.84
N GLY A 47 18.90 21.17 -7.65
CA GLY A 47 17.67 20.39 -7.79
C GLY A 47 17.25 19.56 -6.56
N CYS A 48 18.03 19.51 -5.48
CA CYS A 48 17.62 18.87 -4.22
C CYS A 48 16.69 19.81 -3.44
N ASN A 49 15.40 19.80 -3.79
CA ASN A 49 14.38 20.66 -3.17
C ASN A 49 14.30 20.45 -1.65
N GLU A 50 14.54 19.23 -1.17
CA GLU A 50 14.52 18.88 0.25
C GLU A 50 15.57 19.66 1.05
N ASN A 51 16.72 20.01 0.46
CA ASN A 51 17.75 20.77 1.17
C ASN A 51 17.38 22.26 1.35
N LEU A 52 16.40 22.77 0.61
CA LEU A 52 15.94 24.16 0.74
C LEU A 52 15.35 24.47 2.12
N VAL A 53 14.90 23.46 2.87
CA VAL A 53 14.44 23.65 4.27
C VAL A 53 15.56 24.12 5.20
N ARG A 54 16.83 23.91 4.80
CA ARG A 54 18.04 24.36 5.49
C ARG A 54 18.58 25.66 4.92
N THR A 55 18.70 25.73 3.59
CA THR A 55 19.40 26.82 2.90
C THR A 55 18.50 28.01 2.61
N ARG A 56 17.23 27.77 2.27
CA ARG A 56 16.20 28.77 1.93
C ARG A 56 14.87 28.51 2.66
N PRO A 57 14.86 28.39 4.00
CA PRO A 57 13.64 28.17 4.76
C PRO A 57 12.62 29.30 4.57
N ASP A 58 13.09 30.51 4.23
CA ASP A 58 12.26 31.66 3.87
C ASP A 58 11.36 31.37 2.66
N VAL A 59 11.90 30.71 1.63
CA VAL A 59 11.17 30.39 0.40
C VAL A 59 10.14 29.30 0.64
N VAL A 60 10.53 28.23 1.33
CA VAL A 60 9.62 27.11 1.65
C VAL A 60 8.43 27.61 2.49
N LEU A 61 8.71 28.43 3.51
CA LEU A 61 7.69 28.99 4.38
C LEU A 61 6.74 29.94 3.64
N ASP A 62 7.26 30.74 2.70
CA ASP A 62 6.44 31.62 1.85
C ASP A 62 5.47 30.83 0.97
N ILE A 63 5.92 29.71 0.37
CA ILE A 63 5.06 28.86 -0.45
C ILE A 63 3.93 28.23 0.38
N HIS A 64 4.23 27.70 1.57
CA HIS A 64 3.17 27.18 2.45
C HIS A 64 2.12 28.26 2.79
N ARG A 65 2.57 29.49 3.08
CA ARG A 65 1.66 30.62 3.35
C ARG A 65 0.75 30.92 2.15
N LEU A 66 1.31 30.97 0.94
CA LEU A 66 0.53 31.21 -0.28
C LEU A 66 -0.58 30.17 -0.47
N TYR A 67 -0.31 28.88 -0.22
CA TYR A 67 -1.34 27.84 -0.32
C TYR A 67 -2.40 27.94 0.79
N LEU A 68 -2.00 28.26 2.02
CA LEU A 68 -2.93 28.48 3.13
C LEU A 68 -3.85 29.69 2.89
N GLU A 69 -3.31 30.78 2.33
CA GLU A 69 -4.03 31.99 1.90
C GLU A 69 -4.92 31.75 0.67
N ALA A 70 -4.54 30.80 -0.19
CA ALA A 70 -5.37 30.33 -1.30
C ALA A 70 -6.60 29.57 -0.81
N GLY A 71 -6.51 28.92 0.35
CA GLY A 71 -7.64 28.28 1.00
C GLY A 71 -7.37 26.87 1.48
N ALA A 72 -6.19 26.31 1.22
CA ALA A 72 -5.80 24.96 1.61
C ALA A 72 -6.10 24.68 3.10
N ASP A 73 -6.64 23.50 3.37
CA ASP A 73 -6.87 22.95 4.69
C ASP A 73 -5.72 22.06 5.16
N ILE A 74 -5.10 21.36 4.22
CA ILE A 74 -3.97 20.47 4.42
C ILE A 74 -2.84 20.98 3.52
N ILE A 75 -1.62 21.11 4.06
CA ILE A 75 -0.42 21.41 3.28
C ILE A 75 0.58 20.26 3.38
N GLU A 76 1.21 19.92 2.26
CA GLU A 76 2.28 18.94 2.21
C GLU A 76 3.60 19.54 2.70
N THR A 77 4.42 18.75 3.39
CA THR A 77 5.80 19.12 3.71
C THR A 77 6.69 19.09 2.46
N ASN A 78 7.71 19.94 2.40
CA ASN A 78 8.74 19.89 1.34
C ASN A 78 9.70 18.71 1.57
N SER A 79 9.19 17.49 1.42
CA SER A 79 9.88 16.24 1.78
C SER A 79 9.61 15.08 0.82
N PHE A 80 9.10 15.34 -0.38
CA PHE A 80 8.75 14.30 -1.34
C PHE A 80 9.89 13.29 -1.58
N GLY A 81 11.11 13.78 -1.79
CA GLY A 81 12.35 13.01 -1.91
C GLY A 81 13.12 12.83 -0.59
N GLY A 82 12.47 12.96 0.57
CA GLY A 82 13.15 13.00 1.87
C GLY A 82 13.74 11.67 2.37
N THR A 83 13.69 10.58 1.61
CA THR A 83 14.28 9.30 2.05
C THR A 83 15.80 9.30 1.96
N PRO A 84 16.51 8.51 2.80
CA PRO A 84 17.95 8.29 2.64
C PRO A 84 18.37 7.81 1.24
N ILE A 85 17.50 7.08 0.53
CA ILE A 85 17.74 6.58 -0.83
C ILE A 85 17.89 7.73 -1.81
N VAL A 86 16.93 8.66 -1.82
CA VAL A 86 16.92 9.79 -2.74
C VAL A 86 17.98 10.82 -2.34
N LEU A 87 18.05 11.17 -1.07
CA LEU A 87 19.05 12.11 -0.55
C LEU A 87 20.49 11.58 -0.71
N GLY A 88 20.67 10.26 -0.78
CA GLY A 88 21.96 9.64 -1.08
C GLY A 88 22.52 10.02 -2.45
N GLU A 89 21.66 10.30 -3.44
CA GLU A 89 22.09 10.76 -4.78
C GLU A 89 22.74 12.16 -4.72
N TYR A 90 22.45 12.92 -3.66
CA TYR A 90 23.02 14.23 -3.35
C TYR A 90 24.08 14.18 -2.23
N GLY A 91 24.43 13.00 -1.72
CA GLY A 91 25.36 12.85 -0.59
C GLY A 91 24.78 13.26 0.77
N LEU A 92 23.45 13.31 0.90
CA LEU A 92 22.71 13.77 2.09
C LEU A 92 21.95 12.63 2.81
N ALA A 93 22.25 11.36 2.54
CA ALA A 93 21.54 10.22 3.14
C ALA A 93 21.51 10.26 4.68
N ALA A 94 22.61 10.66 5.31
CA ALA A 94 22.72 10.77 6.77
C ALA A 94 21.90 11.93 7.36
N ASP A 95 21.56 12.92 6.55
CA ASP A 95 20.79 14.11 6.95
C ASP A 95 19.28 13.90 6.82
N ALA A 96 18.82 12.74 6.33
CA ALA A 96 17.42 12.48 6.00
C ALA A 96 16.47 12.76 7.18
N LEU A 97 16.78 12.24 8.38
CA LEU A 97 15.94 12.48 9.56
C LEU A 97 15.79 13.98 9.86
N GLU A 98 16.91 14.70 9.84
CA GLU A 98 16.95 16.13 10.16
C GLU A 98 16.23 16.98 9.12
N LEU A 99 16.43 16.69 7.83
CA LEU A 99 15.78 17.41 6.74
C LEU A 99 14.26 17.23 6.78
N ASN A 100 13.77 16.00 7.03
CA ASN A 100 12.34 15.75 7.18
C ASN A 100 11.75 16.43 8.41
N ARG A 101 12.46 16.37 9.55
CA ARG A 101 12.05 17.09 10.76
C ARG A 101 11.92 18.58 10.49
N ARG A 102 12.92 19.17 9.83
CA ARG A 102 12.89 20.59 9.48
C ARG A 102 11.79 20.93 8.48
N ALA A 103 11.52 20.08 7.50
CA ALA A 103 10.43 20.25 6.55
C ALA A 103 9.06 20.31 7.27
N ALA A 104 8.82 19.37 8.19
CA ALA A 104 7.60 19.33 9.00
C ALA A 104 7.49 20.54 9.95
N GLU A 105 8.58 20.97 10.59
CA GLU A 105 8.58 22.17 11.43
C GLU A 105 8.18 23.44 10.67
N LEU A 106 8.67 23.62 9.44
CA LEU A 106 8.34 24.78 8.61
C LEU A 106 6.87 24.77 8.17
N ALA A 107 6.36 23.62 7.72
CA ALA A 107 4.96 23.47 7.37
C ALA A 107 4.06 23.69 8.61
N ARG A 108 4.44 23.15 9.77
CA ARG A 108 3.76 23.35 11.05
C ARG A 108 3.72 24.82 11.43
N GLN A 109 4.84 25.52 11.33
CA GLN A 109 4.92 26.94 11.60
C GLN A 109 3.92 27.75 10.74
N ALA A 110 3.80 27.42 9.44
CA ALA A 110 2.83 28.07 8.57
C ALA A 110 1.38 27.70 8.93
N ALA A 111 1.11 26.42 9.17
CA ALA A 111 -0.21 25.91 9.51
C ALA A 111 -0.74 26.51 10.82
N ASP A 112 0.09 26.59 11.85
CA ASP A 112 -0.29 27.16 13.15
C ASP A 112 -0.57 28.66 13.04
N ALA A 113 0.24 29.39 12.26
CA ALA A 113 0.04 30.82 12.03
C ALA A 113 -1.25 31.15 11.26
N ALA A 114 -1.69 30.25 10.35
CA ALA A 114 -2.90 30.41 9.56
C ALA A 114 -4.14 29.74 10.20
N SER A 115 -3.96 28.95 11.27
CA SER A 115 -5.04 28.22 11.93
C SER A 115 -5.95 29.15 12.73
N THR A 116 -7.25 28.88 12.65
CA THR A 116 -8.27 29.52 13.49
C THR A 116 -9.17 28.46 14.12
N PRO A 117 -9.88 28.76 15.22
CA PRO A 117 -10.80 27.79 15.83
C PRO A 117 -11.86 27.23 14.86
N GLY A 118 -12.31 28.02 13.88
CA GLY A 118 -13.29 27.59 12.87
C GLY A 118 -12.67 26.97 11.63
N LYS A 119 -11.35 27.06 11.45
CA LYS A 119 -10.65 26.55 10.28
C LYS A 119 -9.23 26.11 10.68
N PRO A 120 -9.07 24.96 11.35
CA PRO A 120 -7.74 24.42 11.65
C PRO A 120 -7.01 24.06 10.35
N ARG A 121 -5.67 24.08 10.41
CA ARG A 121 -4.77 23.71 9.32
C ARG A 121 -3.97 22.48 9.69
N PHE A 122 -3.84 21.57 8.74
CA PHE A 122 -3.16 20.31 8.95
C PHE A 122 -1.89 20.21 8.10
N VAL A 123 -0.91 19.48 8.61
CA VAL A 123 0.34 19.19 7.88
C VAL A 123 0.37 17.72 7.50
N ALA A 124 0.48 17.47 6.20
CA ALA A 124 0.73 16.15 5.64
C ALA A 124 2.23 15.96 5.42
N GLY A 125 2.82 14.99 6.10
CA GLY A 125 4.20 14.56 5.87
C GLY A 125 4.30 13.83 4.53
N SER A 126 4.69 14.53 3.46
CA SER A 126 4.83 13.99 2.10
C SER A 126 5.98 12.99 2.03
N MET A 127 5.68 11.78 1.54
CA MET A 127 6.60 10.66 1.34
C MET A 127 6.41 10.12 -0.08
N GLY A 128 7.30 10.53 -1.00
CA GLY A 128 7.27 10.10 -2.40
C GLY A 128 7.75 8.65 -2.59
N PRO A 129 7.71 8.13 -3.84
CA PRO A 129 7.95 6.71 -4.13
C PRO A 129 9.43 6.27 -4.06
N THR A 130 10.36 7.19 -3.75
CA THR A 130 11.81 7.10 -3.97
C THR A 130 12.22 7.09 -5.45
N THR A 131 13.52 7.03 -5.74
CA THR A 131 14.07 6.83 -7.10
C THR A 131 14.15 5.35 -7.51
N LYS A 132 13.73 4.42 -6.65
CA LYS A 132 13.81 2.97 -6.86
C LYS A 132 12.43 2.33 -6.77
N ALA A 133 11.82 2.00 -7.90
CA ALA A 133 10.66 1.10 -7.95
C ALA A 133 11.17 -0.36 -7.87
N ILE A 134 10.97 -1.03 -6.74
CA ILE A 134 11.63 -2.32 -6.45
C ILE A 134 11.22 -3.44 -7.42
N THR A 135 9.98 -3.42 -7.91
CA THR A 135 9.47 -4.38 -8.89
C THR A 135 9.98 -4.08 -10.29
N VAL A 136 10.04 -2.80 -10.66
CA VAL A 136 10.29 -2.35 -12.03
C VAL A 136 11.78 -2.18 -12.31
N THR A 137 12.43 -1.32 -11.54
CA THR A 137 13.85 -0.96 -11.72
C THR A 137 14.78 -1.79 -10.84
N GLY A 138 14.29 -2.30 -9.71
CA GLY A 138 15.13 -2.95 -8.70
C GLY A 138 16.15 -1.99 -8.07
N GLY A 139 17.30 -2.52 -7.64
CA GLY A 139 18.38 -1.72 -7.06
C GLY A 139 18.21 -1.35 -5.59
N VAL A 140 17.19 -1.91 -4.92
CA VAL A 140 16.93 -1.78 -3.48
C VAL A 140 16.25 -3.06 -2.98
N THR A 141 16.42 -3.40 -1.72
CA THR A 141 15.68 -4.49 -1.06
C THR A 141 14.41 -3.95 -0.40
N PHE A 142 13.45 -4.84 -0.13
CA PHE A 142 12.21 -4.44 0.56
C PHE A 142 12.51 -3.91 1.97
N GLU A 143 13.45 -4.56 2.67
CA GLU A 143 13.96 -4.10 3.97
C GLU A 143 14.61 -2.72 3.87
N GLY A 144 15.49 -2.50 2.88
CA GLY A 144 16.11 -1.18 2.67
C GLY A 144 15.10 -0.07 2.37
N LEU A 145 14.02 -0.37 1.63
CA LEU A 145 12.91 0.57 1.45
C LEU A 145 12.19 0.85 2.78
N SER A 146 11.88 -0.19 3.55
CA SER A 146 11.18 -0.05 4.84
C SER A 146 12.01 0.78 5.83
N GLU A 147 13.32 0.53 5.92
CA GLU A 147 14.25 1.32 6.73
C GLU A 147 14.30 2.78 6.27
N ALA A 148 14.40 3.03 4.96
CA ALA A 148 14.44 4.37 4.41
C ALA A 148 13.16 5.18 4.70
N PHE A 149 11.99 4.55 4.53
CA PHE A 149 10.71 5.16 4.89
C PHE A 149 10.55 5.35 6.40
N TYR A 150 11.08 4.44 7.21
CA TYR A 150 11.05 4.57 8.68
C TYR A 150 11.83 5.82 9.13
N VAL A 151 13.04 6.04 8.60
CA VAL A 151 13.84 7.24 8.91
C VAL A 151 13.10 8.52 8.53
N GLN A 152 12.49 8.55 7.34
CA GLN A 152 11.69 9.69 6.90
C GLN A 152 10.47 9.92 7.80
N ALA A 153 9.69 8.87 8.09
CA ALA A 153 8.52 8.94 8.95
C ALA A 153 8.85 9.44 10.36
N CYS A 154 9.98 8.99 10.94
CA CYS A 154 10.46 9.49 12.23
C CYS A 154 10.66 11.01 12.20
N GLY A 155 11.43 11.52 11.23
CA GLY A 155 11.67 12.96 11.10
C GLY A 155 10.37 13.76 10.94
N LEU A 156 9.46 13.32 10.06
CA LEU A 156 8.19 14.00 9.82
C LEU A 156 7.29 14.07 11.07
N ILE A 157 7.19 12.97 11.82
CA ILE A 157 6.38 12.93 13.05
C ILE A 157 7.03 13.75 14.16
N GLU A 158 8.36 13.69 14.33
CA GLU A 158 9.09 14.53 15.28
C GLU A 158 8.93 16.03 14.99
N GLY A 159 8.92 16.41 13.71
CA GLY A 159 8.71 17.79 13.27
C GLY A 159 7.25 18.27 13.32
N GLY A 160 6.30 17.40 13.65
CA GLY A 160 4.91 17.77 13.91
C GLY A 160 3.95 17.63 12.73
N ALA A 161 4.16 16.66 11.84
CA ALA A 161 3.14 16.26 10.87
C ALA A 161 1.89 15.68 11.58
N ASP A 162 0.68 15.99 11.09
CA ASP A 162 -0.58 15.44 11.62
C ASP A 162 -0.94 14.07 11.01
N VAL A 163 -0.49 13.87 9.77
CA VAL A 163 -0.78 12.71 8.94
C VAL A 163 0.44 12.45 8.05
N LEU A 164 0.78 11.20 7.78
CA LEU A 164 1.77 10.84 6.78
C LEU A 164 1.08 10.55 5.46
N LEU A 165 1.61 11.09 4.37
CA LEU A 165 1.07 10.96 3.02
C LEU A 165 2.08 10.21 2.15
N VAL A 166 1.80 8.93 1.89
CA VAL A 166 2.56 8.11 0.94
C VAL A 166 1.95 8.34 -0.43
N GLU A 167 2.63 9.10 -1.29
CA GLU A 167 2.03 9.64 -2.51
C GLU A 167 2.83 9.39 -3.79
N THR A 168 2.20 9.64 -4.93
CA THR A 168 2.77 9.43 -6.27
C THR A 168 3.33 8.02 -6.43
N CYS A 169 2.71 7.06 -5.75
CA CYS A 169 3.22 5.70 -5.70
C CYS A 169 2.84 4.94 -6.96
N GLN A 170 3.83 4.30 -7.56
CA GLN A 170 3.70 3.55 -8.82
C GLN A 170 4.03 2.05 -8.66
N ASP A 171 4.44 1.63 -7.46
CA ASP A 171 4.80 0.25 -7.10
C ASP A 171 4.25 -0.12 -5.73
N THR A 172 3.36 -1.12 -5.68
CA THR A 172 2.68 -1.52 -4.46
C THR A 172 3.62 -2.10 -3.41
N ARG A 173 4.76 -2.67 -3.81
CA ARG A 173 5.76 -3.16 -2.85
C ARG A 173 6.44 -2.00 -2.12
N ASN A 174 6.70 -0.88 -2.81
CA ASN A 174 7.18 0.34 -2.15
C ASN A 174 6.16 0.85 -1.13
N ILE A 175 4.87 0.88 -1.49
CA ILE A 175 3.80 1.31 -0.59
C ILE A 175 3.74 0.41 0.63
N LYS A 176 3.76 -0.92 0.46
CA LYS A 176 3.76 -1.88 1.58
C LYS A 176 4.98 -1.68 2.50
N ALA A 177 6.16 -1.42 1.93
CA ALA A 177 7.36 -1.13 2.73
C ALA A 177 7.19 0.14 3.58
N ALA A 178 6.57 1.19 3.02
CA ALA A 178 6.23 2.42 3.74
C ALA A 178 5.16 2.19 4.82
N VAL A 179 4.10 1.43 4.52
CA VAL A 179 3.05 1.06 5.48
C VAL A 179 3.65 0.34 6.67
N LEU A 180 4.50 -0.67 6.45
CA LEU A 180 5.16 -1.41 7.53
C LEU A 180 6.08 -0.51 8.37
N ALA A 181 6.81 0.39 7.72
CA ALA A 181 7.66 1.35 8.42
C ALA A 181 6.84 2.27 9.35
N ILE A 182 5.69 2.75 8.88
CA ILE A 182 4.79 3.62 9.64
C ILE A 182 4.09 2.83 10.76
N GLN A 183 3.66 1.60 10.51
CA GLN A 183 3.09 0.72 11.53
C GLN A 183 4.10 0.39 12.63
N LYS A 184 5.35 0.11 12.27
CA LYS A 184 6.45 -0.06 13.23
C LYS A 184 6.61 1.17 14.12
N LEU A 185 6.71 2.36 13.53
CA LEU A 185 6.81 3.61 14.28
C LEU A 185 5.58 3.85 15.18
N SER A 186 4.38 3.55 14.68
CA SER A 186 3.14 3.66 15.43
C SER A 186 3.13 2.77 16.68
N ARG A 187 3.65 1.54 16.58
CA ARG A 187 3.82 0.62 17.72
C ARG A 187 4.81 1.16 18.73
N GLU A 188 5.96 1.66 18.28
CA GLU A 188 7.01 2.22 19.14
C GLU A 188 6.54 3.46 19.91
N LEU A 189 5.72 4.30 19.27
CA LEU A 189 5.12 5.49 19.90
C LEU A 189 3.89 5.18 20.77
N GLY A 190 3.30 3.97 20.66
CA GLY A 190 2.03 3.63 21.32
C GLY A 190 0.85 4.51 20.84
N ALA A 191 0.94 5.04 19.62
CA ALA A 191 -0.05 5.95 19.05
C ALA A 191 -0.27 5.66 17.56
N GLY A 192 -1.53 5.56 17.15
CA GLY A 192 -1.92 5.40 15.75
C GLY A 192 -1.52 6.63 14.94
N ILE A 193 -0.66 6.44 13.93
CA ILE A 193 -0.27 7.50 12.99
C ILE A 193 -1.29 7.50 11.84
N PRO A 194 -2.01 8.62 11.60
CA PRO A 194 -2.88 8.73 10.44
C PRO A 194 -2.05 8.60 9.15
N LEU A 195 -2.54 7.78 8.23
CA LEU A 195 -1.90 7.51 6.94
C LEU A 195 -2.84 7.87 5.80
N MET A 196 -2.37 8.63 4.83
CA MET A 196 -2.99 8.80 3.52
C MET A 196 -2.15 8.08 2.48
N ILE A 197 -2.80 7.41 1.53
CA ILE A 197 -2.12 6.77 0.40
C ILE A 197 -2.68 7.37 -0.88
N SER A 198 -1.80 7.85 -1.74
CA SER A 198 -2.15 8.32 -3.07
C SER A 198 -1.27 7.65 -4.12
N VAL A 199 -1.92 7.09 -5.13
CA VAL A 199 -1.27 6.34 -6.20
C VAL A 199 -1.32 7.08 -7.51
N THR A 200 -0.42 6.72 -8.43
CA THR A 200 -0.42 7.25 -9.78
C THR A 200 -0.77 6.16 -10.77
N ILE A 201 -1.92 6.30 -11.42
CA ILE A 201 -2.33 5.47 -12.55
C ILE A 201 -1.95 6.20 -13.84
N GLU A 202 -1.21 5.49 -14.67
CA GLU A 202 -0.77 5.96 -15.98
C GLU A 202 -1.92 5.91 -17.01
N PRO A 203 -1.81 6.60 -18.16
CA PRO A 203 -2.88 6.64 -19.16
C PRO A 203 -3.41 5.28 -19.64
N MET A 204 -2.62 4.21 -19.53
CA MET A 204 -3.05 2.85 -19.88
C MET A 204 -3.93 2.17 -18.81
N GLY A 205 -4.26 2.85 -17.71
CA GLY A 205 -5.18 2.38 -16.68
C GLY A 205 -4.57 1.52 -15.57
N THR A 206 -3.24 1.47 -15.48
CA THR A 206 -2.50 0.75 -14.41
C THR A 206 -1.37 1.62 -13.85
N MET A 207 -0.88 1.29 -12.66
CA MET A 207 0.39 1.84 -12.15
C MET A 207 1.57 1.29 -12.95
N LEU A 208 2.75 1.89 -12.81
CA LEU A 208 3.98 1.42 -13.49
C LEU A 208 4.29 -0.05 -13.18
N ALA A 209 4.05 -0.51 -11.95
CA ALA A 209 4.24 -1.91 -11.55
C ALA A 209 3.09 -2.85 -11.96
N GLY A 210 2.07 -2.32 -12.64
CA GLY A 210 1.07 -3.09 -13.39
C GLY A 210 -0.31 -3.23 -12.75
N GLN A 211 -0.49 -2.91 -11.46
CA GLN A 211 -1.79 -3.03 -10.81
C GLN A 211 -2.76 -1.94 -11.26
N ASN A 212 -4.02 -2.33 -11.53
CA ASN A 212 -5.14 -1.40 -11.68
C ASN A 212 -5.68 -0.95 -10.31
N ILE A 213 -6.66 -0.05 -10.29
CA ILE A 213 -7.24 0.50 -9.05
C ILE A 213 -7.85 -0.59 -8.13
N GLU A 214 -8.43 -1.65 -8.69
CA GLU A 214 -9.12 -2.71 -7.94
C GLU A 214 -8.13 -3.64 -7.24
N ALA A 215 -7.11 -4.10 -7.98
CA ALA A 215 -6.03 -4.93 -7.44
C ALA A 215 -5.25 -4.16 -6.39
N MET A 216 -4.93 -2.90 -6.66
CA MET A 216 -4.22 -2.03 -5.74
C MET A 216 -4.99 -1.78 -4.43
N TRP A 217 -6.28 -1.42 -4.49
CA TRP A 217 -7.10 -1.27 -3.27
C TRP A 217 -7.17 -2.58 -2.48
N THR A 218 -7.40 -3.70 -3.17
CA THR A 218 -7.40 -5.04 -2.55
C THR A 218 -6.08 -5.33 -1.83
N SER A 219 -4.97 -4.87 -2.38
CA SER A 219 -3.62 -5.07 -1.83
C SER A 219 -3.32 -4.22 -0.62
N LEU A 220 -4.00 -3.09 -0.43
CA LEU A 220 -3.67 -2.05 0.55
C LEU A 220 -4.78 -1.78 1.58
N ARG A 221 -5.98 -2.35 1.41
CA ARG A 221 -7.12 -2.12 2.32
C ARG A 221 -6.81 -2.45 3.78
N HIS A 222 -5.93 -3.43 4.02
CA HIS A 222 -5.48 -3.86 5.35
C HIS A 222 -4.69 -2.78 6.11
N ALA A 223 -4.14 -1.79 5.40
CA ALA A 223 -3.43 -0.68 6.02
C ALA A 223 -4.39 0.33 6.72
N HIS A 224 -5.70 0.21 6.48
CA HIS A 224 -6.74 1.10 7.00
C HIS A 224 -6.37 2.60 6.90
N PRO A 225 -5.98 3.08 5.69
CA PRO A 225 -5.58 4.46 5.53
C PRO A 225 -6.76 5.38 5.84
N LEU A 226 -6.47 6.55 6.41
CA LEU A 226 -7.44 7.63 6.61
C LEU A 226 -8.11 7.98 5.28
N ALA A 227 -7.30 8.20 4.24
CA ALA A 227 -7.77 8.43 2.88
C ALA A 227 -6.94 7.63 1.87
N PHE A 228 -7.61 7.16 0.84
CA PHE A 228 -7.00 6.48 -0.30
C PHE A 228 -7.40 7.22 -1.59
N GLY A 229 -6.47 7.46 -2.49
CA GLY A 229 -6.79 8.24 -3.67
C GLY A 229 -5.72 8.26 -4.73
N MET A 230 -5.77 9.30 -5.55
CA MET A 230 -4.99 9.39 -6.77
C MET A 230 -4.41 10.78 -6.97
N ASN A 231 -3.18 10.81 -7.47
CA ASN A 231 -2.52 12.04 -7.87
C ASN A 231 -1.53 11.80 -9.01
N CYS A 232 -1.12 12.90 -9.66
CA CYS A 232 -0.16 12.89 -10.76
C CYS A 232 -0.56 11.97 -11.94
N GLY A 233 0.37 11.73 -12.86
CA GLY A 233 0.26 10.84 -14.03
C GLY A 233 -0.62 11.40 -15.16
N THR A 234 -1.83 11.85 -14.84
CA THR A 234 -2.81 12.28 -15.83
C THR A 234 -3.61 13.50 -15.37
N GLY A 235 -4.33 14.12 -16.31
CA GLY A 235 -5.36 15.12 -15.99
C GLY A 235 -6.64 14.46 -15.45
N PRO A 236 -7.56 15.24 -14.85
CA PRO A 236 -8.77 14.70 -14.22
C PRO A 236 -9.60 13.79 -15.14
N GLU A 237 -9.70 14.08 -16.45
CA GLU A 237 -10.47 13.27 -17.40
C GLU A 237 -10.10 11.78 -17.36
N PHE A 238 -8.80 11.46 -17.35
CA PHE A 238 -8.30 10.08 -17.29
C PHE A 238 -8.48 9.42 -15.91
N MET A 239 -8.72 10.19 -14.86
CA MET A 239 -8.95 9.68 -13.51
C MET A 239 -10.41 9.29 -13.26
N THR A 240 -11.35 9.74 -14.10
CA THR A 240 -12.80 9.60 -13.88
C THR A 240 -13.22 8.17 -13.53
N ASP A 241 -12.86 7.19 -14.36
CA ASP A 241 -13.27 5.81 -14.15
C ASP A 241 -12.60 5.18 -12.93
N HIS A 242 -11.35 5.53 -12.66
CA HIS A 242 -10.63 5.03 -11.50
C HIS A 242 -11.20 5.58 -10.19
N VAL A 243 -11.54 6.88 -10.14
CA VAL A 243 -12.18 7.51 -8.98
C VAL A 243 -13.58 6.93 -8.75
N ARG A 244 -14.36 6.72 -9.82
CA ARG A 244 -15.68 6.08 -9.73
C ARG A 244 -15.60 4.67 -9.17
N THR A 245 -14.70 3.84 -9.70
CA THR A 245 -14.46 2.48 -9.20
C THR A 245 -13.99 2.48 -7.75
N LEU A 246 -13.02 3.34 -7.40
CA LEU A 246 -12.53 3.45 -6.03
C LEU A 246 -13.65 3.84 -5.06
N ASN A 247 -14.50 4.81 -5.44
CA ASN A 247 -15.68 5.20 -4.66
C ASN A 247 -16.62 4.03 -4.35
N GLU A 248 -16.74 3.03 -5.24
CA GLU A 248 -17.59 1.85 -5.01
C GLU A 248 -16.92 0.78 -4.15
N LEU A 249 -15.58 0.76 -4.11
CA LEU A 249 -14.78 -0.29 -3.48
C LEU A 249 -14.38 -0.03 -2.03
N THR A 250 -14.17 1.24 -1.65
CA THR A 250 -13.59 1.60 -0.34
C THR A 250 -14.61 2.18 0.63
N SER A 251 -14.49 1.81 1.91
CA SER A 251 -15.14 2.51 3.02
C SER A 251 -14.31 3.65 3.59
N GLU A 252 -13.12 3.91 3.04
CA GLU A 252 -12.25 5.01 3.47
C GLU A 252 -12.57 6.32 2.75
N PHE A 253 -11.98 7.42 3.22
CA PHE A 253 -12.10 8.70 2.54
C PHE A 253 -11.36 8.67 1.20
N VAL A 254 -11.86 9.40 0.20
CA VAL A 254 -11.28 9.40 -1.14
C VAL A 254 -10.65 10.75 -1.46
N SER A 255 -9.40 10.73 -1.93
CA SER A 255 -8.69 11.93 -2.41
C SER A 255 -8.47 11.91 -3.93
N CYS A 256 -8.49 13.08 -4.55
CA CYS A 256 -8.05 13.25 -5.93
C CYS A 256 -7.42 14.64 -6.11
N TYR A 257 -6.15 14.67 -6.51
CA TYR A 257 -5.40 15.90 -6.71
C TYR A 257 -4.51 15.78 -7.97
N PRO A 258 -5.10 16.01 -9.16
CA PRO A 258 -4.45 15.77 -10.45
C PRO A 258 -3.45 16.86 -10.84
N ASN A 259 -2.69 16.60 -11.90
CA ASN A 259 -1.85 17.61 -12.54
C ASN A 259 -2.71 18.69 -13.23
N ALA A 260 -2.13 19.87 -13.46
CA ALA A 260 -2.70 20.92 -14.30
C ALA A 260 -2.60 20.54 -15.80
N GLY A 261 -3.17 19.38 -16.16
CA GLY A 261 -3.06 18.78 -17.48
C GLY A 261 -1.75 18.00 -17.68
N LEU A 262 -1.53 17.54 -18.92
CA LEU A 262 -0.24 16.99 -19.32
C LEU A 262 0.74 18.12 -19.65
N PRO A 263 2.03 17.99 -19.30
CA PRO A 263 3.01 18.98 -19.68
C PRO A 263 3.17 18.99 -21.20
N ASP A 264 3.29 20.19 -21.77
CA ASP A 264 3.58 20.39 -23.18
C ASP A 264 4.96 19.75 -23.52
N PRO A 265 5.04 18.86 -24.52
CA PRO A 265 6.27 18.12 -24.81
C PRO A 265 7.48 19.00 -25.20
N GLU A 266 7.23 20.21 -25.72
CA GLU A 266 8.29 21.11 -26.19
C GLU A 266 8.73 22.10 -25.11
N THR A 267 7.77 22.62 -24.34
CA THR A 267 7.98 23.70 -23.36
C THR A 267 7.99 23.22 -21.92
N THR A 268 7.57 21.98 -21.66
CA THR A 268 7.35 21.38 -20.33
C THR A 268 6.34 22.13 -19.45
N GLN A 269 5.59 23.07 -20.03
CA GLN A 269 4.61 23.88 -19.33
C GLN A 269 3.27 23.15 -19.21
N TYR A 270 2.58 23.40 -18.11
CA TYR A 270 1.22 22.92 -17.87
C TYR A 270 0.22 23.95 -18.38
N LEU A 271 -0.72 23.52 -19.22
CA LEU A 271 -1.63 24.41 -19.94
C LEU A 271 -3.03 24.53 -19.31
N GLU A 272 -3.37 23.65 -18.36
CA GLU A 272 -4.68 23.69 -17.70
C GLU A 272 -4.80 24.94 -16.82
N THR A 273 -5.91 25.65 -16.90
CA THR A 273 -6.15 26.86 -16.09
C THR A 273 -6.76 26.52 -14.72
N PRO A 274 -6.66 27.42 -13.72
CA PRO A 274 -7.34 27.26 -12.43
C PRO A 274 -8.82 26.93 -12.54
N GLU A 275 -9.55 27.62 -13.42
CA GLU A 275 -10.99 27.46 -13.59
C GLU A 275 -11.33 26.11 -14.23
N SER A 276 -10.55 25.68 -15.22
CA SER A 276 -10.79 24.42 -15.93
C SER A 276 -10.50 23.23 -15.02
N LEU A 277 -9.41 23.24 -14.27
CA LEU A 277 -9.08 22.19 -13.28
C LEU A 277 -10.16 22.09 -12.19
N ALA A 278 -10.59 23.22 -11.64
CA ALA A 278 -11.66 23.25 -10.63
C ALA A 278 -12.99 22.73 -11.19
N ALA A 279 -13.35 23.09 -12.43
CA ALA A 279 -14.57 22.60 -13.09
C ALA A 279 -14.53 21.09 -13.37
N GLN A 280 -13.35 20.53 -13.64
CA GLN A 280 -13.21 19.08 -13.80
C GLN A 280 -13.37 18.34 -12.46
N LEU A 281 -12.73 18.81 -11.39
CA LEU A 281 -12.89 18.26 -10.03
C LEU A 281 -14.32 18.41 -9.51
N GLU A 282 -15.00 19.51 -9.85
CA GLU A 282 -16.41 19.74 -9.52
C GLU A 282 -17.31 18.62 -10.01
N LYS A 283 -17.02 18.01 -11.18
CA LYS A 283 -17.78 16.86 -11.67
C LYS A 283 -17.71 15.71 -10.68
N PHE A 284 -16.53 15.37 -10.16
CA PHE A 284 -16.37 14.27 -9.19
C PHE A 284 -17.03 14.58 -7.86
N VAL A 285 -16.92 15.83 -7.41
CA VAL A 285 -17.59 16.30 -6.20
C VAL A 285 -19.11 16.22 -6.33
N ASN A 286 -19.68 16.64 -7.47
CA ASN A 286 -21.12 16.61 -7.70
C ASN A 286 -21.68 15.18 -7.78
N HIS A 287 -20.88 14.20 -8.20
CA HIS A 287 -21.23 12.78 -8.10
C HIS A 287 -21.06 12.20 -6.69
N GLY A 288 -20.49 12.98 -5.76
CA GLY A 288 -20.26 12.56 -4.38
C GLY A 288 -19.11 11.56 -4.25
N TRP A 289 -18.06 11.65 -5.07
CA TRP A 289 -16.97 10.68 -5.08
C TRP A 289 -15.74 11.06 -4.26
N LEU A 290 -15.63 12.31 -3.79
CA LEU A 290 -14.42 12.82 -3.14
C LEU A 290 -14.68 13.38 -1.75
N ASN A 291 -13.67 13.25 -0.89
CA ASN A 291 -13.57 13.89 0.42
C ASN A 291 -12.42 14.91 0.48
N ILE A 292 -11.38 14.71 -0.33
CA ILE A 292 -10.22 15.60 -0.44
C ILE A 292 -9.98 15.94 -1.91
N VAL A 293 -9.78 17.22 -2.19
CA VAL A 293 -9.41 17.75 -3.51
C VAL A 293 -8.13 18.57 -3.39
N GLY A 294 -7.32 18.65 -4.43
CA GLY A 294 -6.08 19.44 -4.42
C GLY A 294 -5.45 19.52 -5.80
N GLY A 295 -4.16 19.85 -5.84
CA GLY A 295 -3.39 19.91 -7.07
C GLY A 295 -2.05 19.20 -6.98
N CYS A 296 -1.57 18.64 -8.09
CA CYS A 296 -0.22 18.10 -8.22
C CYS A 296 0.59 18.97 -9.20
N CYS A 297 1.34 18.38 -10.12
CA CYS A 297 2.30 19.10 -10.96
C CYS A 297 1.62 20.17 -11.82
N GLY A 298 2.23 21.36 -11.90
CA GLY A 298 1.71 22.50 -12.65
C GLY A 298 0.69 23.36 -11.89
N THR A 299 0.20 22.89 -10.75
CA THR A 299 -0.73 23.67 -9.93
C THR A 299 0.00 24.72 -9.09
N THR A 300 -0.71 25.80 -8.78
CA THR A 300 -0.22 26.99 -8.07
C THR A 300 -1.25 27.47 -7.06
N GLU A 301 -0.95 28.51 -6.28
CA GLU A 301 -1.89 29.13 -5.35
C GLU A 301 -3.17 29.61 -6.02
N LYS A 302 -3.13 29.98 -7.31
CA LYS A 302 -4.32 30.35 -8.10
C LYS A 302 -5.24 29.15 -8.33
N HIS A 303 -4.66 27.99 -8.65
CA HIS A 303 -5.40 26.74 -8.81
C HIS A 303 -6.07 26.33 -7.50
N ILE A 304 -5.32 26.35 -6.40
CA ILE A 304 -5.85 26.00 -5.07
C ILE A 304 -6.95 26.97 -4.64
N ARG A 305 -6.85 28.26 -4.99
CA ARG A 305 -7.93 29.23 -4.73
C ARG A 305 -9.21 28.89 -5.49
N ALA A 306 -9.11 28.56 -6.77
CA ALA A 306 -10.27 28.13 -7.57
C ALA A 306 -10.88 26.83 -7.03
N ILE A 307 -10.06 25.86 -6.65
CA ILE A 307 -10.50 24.58 -6.04
C ILE A 307 -11.17 24.81 -4.69
N ALA A 308 -10.62 25.68 -3.84
CA ALA A 308 -11.20 25.99 -2.53
C ALA A 308 -12.56 26.69 -2.66
N GLN A 309 -12.69 27.65 -3.58
CA GLN A 309 -13.97 28.29 -3.89
C GLN A 309 -14.99 27.27 -4.44
N MET A 310 -14.54 26.35 -5.30
CA MET A 310 -15.39 25.29 -5.84
C MET A 310 -15.87 24.33 -4.76
N ALA A 311 -15.04 23.99 -3.77
CA ALA A 311 -15.38 23.05 -2.71
C ALA A 311 -16.32 23.63 -1.63
N GLU A 312 -16.39 24.97 -1.52
CA GLU A 312 -17.17 25.66 -0.50
C GLU A 312 -18.68 25.29 -0.58
N GLY A 313 -19.26 24.91 0.56
CA GLY A 313 -20.67 24.52 0.67
C GLY A 313 -21.04 23.18 0.06
N LYS A 314 -20.10 22.45 -0.56
CA LYS A 314 -20.35 21.13 -1.15
C LYS A 314 -20.27 20.02 -0.11
N ARG A 315 -21.09 18.99 -0.32
CA ARG A 315 -21.14 17.83 0.56
C ARG A 315 -20.02 16.85 0.22
N PRO A 316 -19.32 16.30 1.21
CA PRO A 316 -18.33 15.28 0.96
C PRO A 316 -19.00 13.95 0.59
N ARG A 317 -18.22 13.08 -0.04
CA ARG A 317 -18.60 11.68 -0.26
C ARG A 317 -19.03 11.01 1.05
N GLN A 318 -20.14 10.29 0.99
CA GLN A 318 -20.61 9.40 2.04
C GLN A 318 -19.95 8.03 1.89
N LYS A 319 -19.42 7.48 2.99
CA LYS A 319 -18.78 6.17 3.00
C LYS A 319 -19.83 5.08 2.74
N PRO A 320 -19.68 4.24 1.70
CA PRO A 320 -20.57 3.10 1.51
C PRO A 320 -20.38 2.10 2.65
N ALA A 321 -21.40 1.28 2.89
CA ALA A 321 -21.29 0.17 3.83
C ALA A 321 -20.21 -0.81 3.35
N ALA A 322 -19.39 -1.31 4.28
CA ALA A 322 -18.41 -2.35 4.00
C ALA A 322 -19.12 -3.59 3.43
N LYS A 323 -18.56 -4.17 2.37
CA LYS A 323 -19.04 -5.42 1.76
C LYS A 323 -18.04 -6.52 2.08
N HIS A 324 -18.52 -7.61 2.68
CA HIS A 324 -17.71 -8.81 2.90
C HIS A 324 -17.46 -9.51 1.56
N ARG A 325 -16.22 -9.41 1.06
CA ARG A 325 -15.80 -9.94 -0.24
C ARG A 325 -14.49 -10.70 -0.07
N ALA A 326 -14.50 -11.98 -0.46
CA ALA A 326 -13.31 -12.82 -0.51
C ALA A 326 -12.53 -12.53 -1.79
N VAL A 327 -11.61 -11.56 -1.70
CA VAL A 327 -10.79 -11.07 -2.82
C VAL A 327 -9.31 -11.30 -2.57
N TYR A 328 -8.61 -11.66 -3.64
CA TYR A 328 -7.17 -11.88 -3.67
C TYR A 328 -6.58 -11.08 -4.83
N ALA A 329 -5.29 -10.74 -4.75
CA ALA A 329 -4.66 -10.00 -5.83
C ALA A 329 -3.22 -10.47 -6.07
N GLY A 330 -2.85 -10.56 -7.34
CA GLY A 330 -1.46 -10.45 -7.80
C GLY A 330 -1.26 -9.07 -8.42
N ILE A 331 -0.91 -9.02 -9.70
CA ILE A 331 -1.10 -7.83 -10.54
C ILE A 331 -2.60 -7.63 -10.84
N GLU A 332 -3.30 -8.74 -11.06
CA GLU A 332 -4.72 -8.79 -11.35
C GLU A 332 -5.47 -9.24 -10.08
N MET A 333 -6.67 -8.70 -9.88
CA MET A 333 -7.56 -9.08 -8.79
C MET A 333 -8.42 -10.26 -9.21
N ILE A 334 -8.68 -11.18 -8.28
CA ILE A 334 -9.67 -12.23 -8.42
C ILE A 334 -10.56 -12.28 -7.18
N GLU A 335 -11.87 -12.35 -7.41
CA GLU A 335 -12.86 -12.52 -6.36
C GLU A 335 -13.40 -13.94 -6.39
N ALA A 336 -13.56 -14.55 -5.21
CA ALA A 336 -14.27 -15.80 -5.05
C ALA A 336 -15.78 -15.54 -4.96
N GLU A 337 -16.41 -15.22 -6.08
CA GLU A 337 -17.86 -15.03 -6.21
C GLU A 337 -18.53 -16.21 -6.95
N GLU A 338 -19.86 -16.23 -7.01
CA GLU A 338 -20.63 -17.36 -7.57
C GLU A 338 -20.28 -17.63 -9.05
N SER A 339 -20.02 -16.58 -9.83
CA SER A 339 -19.70 -16.65 -11.26
C SER A 339 -18.28 -17.13 -11.55
N THR A 340 -17.35 -17.01 -10.60
CA THR A 340 -15.92 -17.31 -10.77
C THR A 340 -15.49 -18.59 -10.07
N ARG A 341 -16.34 -19.19 -9.23
CA ARG A 341 -16.05 -20.46 -8.55
C ARG A 341 -16.25 -21.67 -9.49
N PRO A 342 -15.43 -22.73 -9.34
CA PRO A 342 -14.32 -22.84 -8.39
C PRO A 342 -13.11 -22.01 -8.83
N LEU A 343 -12.39 -21.41 -7.86
CA LEU A 343 -11.08 -20.83 -8.13
C LEU A 343 -10.04 -21.94 -8.26
N LEU A 344 -9.33 -21.97 -9.38
CA LEU A 344 -8.33 -23.00 -9.65
C LEU A 344 -6.95 -22.61 -9.11
N VAL A 345 -6.41 -23.41 -8.19
CA VAL A 345 -5.06 -23.24 -7.63
C VAL A 345 -4.08 -24.17 -8.34
N GLY A 346 -3.00 -23.63 -8.88
CA GLY A 346 -1.94 -24.41 -9.53
C GLY A 346 -0.94 -24.98 -8.54
N GLU A 347 -0.99 -26.30 -8.30
CA GLU A 347 -0.19 -27.05 -7.31
C GLU A 347 1.24 -27.44 -7.74
N ARG A 348 1.62 -27.30 -9.03
CA ARG A 348 2.85 -27.93 -9.57
C ARG A 348 4.14 -27.20 -9.19
N THR A 349 4.06 -26.02 -8.60
CA THR A 349 5.19 -25.23 -8.09
C THR A 349 5.49 -25.61 -6.63
N ASN A 350 5.59 -26.91 -6.40
CA ASN A 350 5.69 -27.49 -5.07
C ASN A 350 6.83 -28.51 -5.03
N VAL A 351 7.85 -28.26 -4.19
CA VAL A 351 9.04 -29.13 -4.05
C VAL A 351 8.67 -30.53 -3.54
N ILE A 352 7.59 -30.66 -2.78
CA ILE A 352 7.13 -31.93 -2.22
C ILE A 352 6.30 -32.70 -3.26
N GLY A 353 5.38 -32.02 -3.94
CA GLY A 353 4.39 -32.64 -4.85
C GLY A 353 4.82 -32.80 -6.31
N SER A 354 5.84 -32.06 -6.78
CA SER A 354 6.21 -32.01 -8.20
C SER A 354 7.67 -32.40 -8.42
N ARG A 355 7.87 -33.61 -8.96
CA ARG A 355 9.21 -34.15 -9.27
C ARG A 355 10.04 -33.22 -10.17
N LEU A 356 9.40 -32.62 -11.18
CA LEU A 356 10.09 -31.71 -12.10
C LEU A 356 10.49 -30.41 -11.38
N PHE A 357 9.59 -29.84 -10.56
CA PHE A 357 9.89 -28.61 -9.84
C PHE A 357 10.99 -28.84 -8.80
N LYS A 358 10.91 -29.92 -8.01
CA LYS A 358 11.97 -30.35 -7.08
C LYS A 358 13.34 -30.42 -7.77
N GLN A 359 13.40 -31.07 -8.94
CA GLN A 359 14.64 -31.19 -9.69
C GLN A 359 15.19 -29.81 -10.12
N LEU A 360 14.33 -28.94 -10.66
CA LEU A 360 14.75 -27.60 -11.12
C LEU A 360 15.22 -26.71 -9.97
N VAL A 361 14.54 -26.75 -8.82
CA VAL A 361 14.95 -26.02 -7.61
C VAL A 361 16.27 -26.55 -7.07
N ALA A 362 16.45 -27.88 -6.99
CA ALA A 362 17.69 -28.49 -6.53
C ALA A 362 18.89 -28.17 -7.45
N GLU A 363 18.64 -28.04 -8.76
CA GLU A 363 19.62 -27.63 -9.77
C GLU A 363 19.74 -26.10 -9.92
N GLU A 364 19.02 -25.31 -9.10
CA GLU A 364 19.01 -23.84 -9.11
C GLU A 364 18.61 -23.22 -10.47
N LYS A 365 17.78 -23.94 -11.23
CA LYS A 365 17.22 -23.53 -12.51
C LYS A 365 15.96 -22.68 -12.31
N TRP A 366 16.12 -21.52 -11.70
CA TRP A 366 15.02 -20.64 -11.25
C TRP A 366 14.16 -20.12 -12.42
N GLU A 367 14.77 -19.85 -13.57
CA GLU A 367 14.07 -19.35 -14.75
C GLU A 367 13.13 -20.40 -15.34
N GLU A 368 13.58 -21.66 -15.40
CA GLU A 368 12.81 -22.81 -15.85
C GLU A 368 11.77 -23.24 -14.80
N ALA A 369 12.13 -23.20 -13.52
CA ALA A 369 11.20 -23.51 -12.42
C ALA A 369 10.00 -22.56 -12.44
N SER A 370 10.24 -21.26 -12.64
CA SER A 370 9.18 -20.25 -12.69
C SER A 370 8.32 -20.32 -13.98
N GLU A 371 8.80 -20.95 -15.05
CA GLU A 371 7.95 -21.30 -16.21
C GLU A 371 6.88 -22.34 -15.87
N ILE A 372 7.07 -23.16 -14.84
CA ILE A 372 6.01 -24.09 -14.38
C ILE A 372 4.80 -23.28 -13.90
N ALA A 373 5.01 -22.25 -13.07
CA ALA A 373 3.94 -21.34 -12.65
C ALA A 373 3.19 -20.73 -13.85
N ARG A 374 3.95 -20.17 -14.81
CA ARG A 374 3.38 -19.56 -16.01
C ARG A 374 2.55 -20.54 -16.84
N ARG A 375 3.01 -21.79 -16.98
CA ARG A 375 2.26 -22.85 -17.68
C ARG A 375 0.96 -23.20 -16.97
N GLN A 376 0.94 -23.22 -15.64
CA GLN A 376 -0.29 -23.44 -14.87
C GLN A 376 -1.30 -22.31 -15.10
N VAL A 377 -0.85 -21.05 -15.06
CA VAL A 377 -1.71 -19.88 -15.33
C VAL A 377 -2.28 -19.94 -16.75
N ARG A 378 -1.44 -20.24 -17.76
CA ARG A 378 -1.91 -20.47 -19.14
C ARG A 378 -2.90 -21.64 -19.27
N GLY A 379 -2.80 -22.61 -18.37
CA GLY A 379 -3.71 -23.75 -18.27
C GLY A 379 -5.00 -23.46 -17.49
N GLY A 380 -5.21 -22.24 -17.02
CA GLY A 380 -6.42 -21.81 -16.33
C GLY A 380 -6.28 -21.65 -14.81
N ALA A 381 -5.09 -21.85 -14.23
CA ALA A 381 -4.89 -21.57 -12.81
C ALA A 381 -5.06 -20.06 -12.53
N GLN A 382 -5.92 -19.74 -11.57
CA GLN A 382 -6.23 -18.38 -11.13
C GLN A 382 -5.44 -17.97 -9.89
N ILE A 383 -4.80 -18.93 -9.21
CA ILE A 383 -3.87 -18.75 -8.09
C ILE A 383 -2.71 -19.73 -8.33
N VAL A 384 -1.49 -19.36 -7.94
CA VAL A 384 -0.33 -20.27 -7.97
C VAL A 384 0.11 -20.57 -6.55
N ASP A 385 0.09 -21.86 -6.18
CA ASP A 385 0.64 -22.37 -4.92
C ASP A 385 2.16 -22.54 -5.04
N VAL A 386 2.92 -22.06 -4.06
CA VAL A 386 4.38 -22.07 -4.08
C VAL A 386 4.91 -22.66 -2.79
N CYS A 387 5.39 -23.91 -2.88
CA CYS A 387 6.09 -24.58 -1.80
C CYS A 387 7.56 -24.78 -2.17
N LEU A 388 8.45 -24.05 -1.50
CA LEU A 388 9.90 -24.23 -1.59
C LEU A 388 10.46 -25.08 -0.43
N GLN A 389 9.62 -25.43 0.54
CA GLN A 389 10.00 -26.21 1.70
C GLN A 389 10.60 -27.56 1.28
N SER A 390 11.76 -27.88 1.85
CA SER A 390 12.53 -29.07 1.55
C SER A 390 13.25 -29.56 2.79
N THR A 391 13.41 -30.89 2.92
CA THR A 391 14.29 -31.48 3.95
C THR A 391 15.77 -31.36 3.59
N GLU A 392 16.07 -31.06 2.33
CA GLU A 392 17.44 -31.07 1.77
C GLU A 392 18.02 -29.66 1.63
N ARG A 393 17.19 -28.60 1.70
CA ARG A 393 17.57 -27.20 1.46
C ARG A 393 16.84 -26.28 2.43
N ASP A 394 17.45 -25.12 2.69
CA ASP A 394 16.81 -24.04 3.44
C ASP A 394 16.03 -23.15 2.46
N GLU A 395 14.70 -23.19 2.54
CA GLU A 395 13.81 -22.47 1.64
C GLU A 395 14.01 -20.95 1.67
N LYS A 396 14.50 -20.38 2.78
CA LYS A 396 14.75 -18.93 2.89
C LYS A 396 15.84 -18.43 1.95
N ASN A 397 16.76 -19.32 1.58
CA ASN A 397 17.80 -19.01 0.58
C ASN A 397 17.25 -19.12 -0.84
N ASP A 398 16.22 -19.95 -1.05
CA ASP A 398 15.61 -20.20 -2.35
C ASP A 398 14.51 -19.17 -2.69
N ILE A 399 13.84 -18.60 -1.67
CA ILE A 399 12.78 -17.59 -1.84
C ILE A 399 13.23 -16.42 -2.72
N PRO A 400 14.33 -15.69 -2.44
CA PRO A 400 14.74 -14.56 -3.26
C PRO A 400 14.96 -14.94 -4.72
N ALA A 401 15.69 -16.03 -4.96
CA ALA A 401 16.05 -16.47 -6.30
C ALA A 401 14.83 -16.91 -7.13
N PHE A 402 13.87 -17.59 -6.50
CA PHE A 402 12.66 -18.03 -7.18
C PHE A 402 11.62 -16.91 -7.34
N TYR A 403 11.30 -16.18 -6.28
CA TYR A 403 10.24 -15.16 -6.30
C TYR A 403 10.57 -14.00 -7.22
N GLU A 404 11.85 -13.59 -7.35
CA GLU A 404 12.26 -12.57 -8.32
C GLU A 404 11.90 -12.94 -9.77
N LYS A 405 11.91 -14.23 -10.11
CA LYS A 405 11.49 -14.72 -11.42
C LYS A 405 9.98 -14.89 -11.51
N LEU A 406 9.37 -15.46 -10.48
CA LEU A 406 7.94 -15.74 -10.41
C LEU A 406 7.11 -14.48 -10.68
N ILE A 407 7.36 -13.40 -9.93
CA ILE A 407 6.54 -12.17 -9.98
C ILE A 407 6.60 -11.45 -11.33
N ARG A 408 7.59 -11.76 -12.17
CA ARG A 408 7.71 -11.23 -13.53
C ARG A 408 6.96 -12.07 -14.57
N LYS A 409 6.57 -13.30 -14.22
CA LYS A 409 5.98 -14.28 -15.15
C LYS A 409 4.49 -14.49 -14.95
N VAL A 410 4.01 -14.31 -13.72
CA VAL A 410 2.59 -14.51 -13.37
C VAL A 410 1.99 -13.22 -12.84
N LYS A 411 0.71 -13.03 -13.17
CA LYS A 411 -0.09 -11.89 -12.72
C LYS A 411 -1.11 -12.25 -11.63
N VAL A 412 -1.34 -13.54 -11.45
CA VAL A 412 -2.30 -14.07 -10.48
C VAL A 412 -1.77 -13.97 -9.05
N PRO A 413 -2.63 -14.02 -8.02
CA PRO A 413 -2.19 -14.12 -6.62
C PRO A 413 -1.32 -15.35 -6.39
N VAL A 414 -0.41 -15.22 -5.41
CA VAL A 414 0.43 -16.33 -4.93
C VAL A 414 -0.14 -16.86 -3.63
N MET A 415 -0.24 -18.18 -3.53
CA MET A 415 -0.45 -18.91 -2.28
C MET A 415 0.92 -19.38 -1.79
N VAL A 416 1.39 -18.82 -0.68
CA VAL A 416 2.70 -19.10 -0.07
C VAL A 416 2.56 -20.35 0.79
N ASP A 417 3.09 -21.48 0.33
CA ASP A 417 2.97 -22.79 0.97
C ASP A 417 4.22 -23.14 1.78
N THR A 418 4.18 -22.82 3.08
CA THR A 418 5.23 -23.16 4.05
C THR A 418 4.70 -23.11 5.48
N THR A 419 5.34 -23.89 6.34
CA THR A 419 5.10 -23.91 7.79
C THR A 419 6.03 -23.01 8.59
N ASP A 420 7.07 -22.40 7.98
CA ASP A 420 7.98 -21.45 8.65
C ASP A 420 7.47 -20.00 8.54
N PRO A 421 7.06 -19.35 9.65
CA PRO A 421 6.62 -17.95 9.63
C PRO A 421 7.66 -16.97 9.07
N ALA A 422 8.96 -17.25 9.25
CA ALA A 422 10.01 -16.38 8.70
C ALA A 422 10.06 -16.47 7.17
N ALA A 423 9.87 -17.68 6.61
CA ALA A 423 9.77 -17.90 5.18
C ALA A 423 8.49 -17.24 4.61
N VAL A 424 7.35 -17.32 5.32
CA VAL A 424 6.12 -16.61 4.96
C VAL A 424 6.38 -15.11 4.85
N ALA A 425 6.92 -14.48 5.90
CA ALA A 425 7.20 -13.05 5.91
C ALA A 425 8.11 -12.64 4.76
N GLN A 426 9.18 -13.41 4.51
CA GLN A 426 10.12 -13.15 3.42
C GLN A 426 9.46 -13.25 2.04
N ALA A 427 8.66 -14.30 1.78
CA ALA A 427 7.96 -14.48 0.51
C ALA A 427 6.92 -13.37 0.26
N LEU A 428 6.21 -12.92 1.30
CA LEU A 428 5.24 -11.83 1.19
C LEU A 428 5.87 -10.49 0.82
N THR A 429 7.15 -10.25 1.11
CA THR A 429 7.87 -9.06 0.62
C THR A 429 7.98 -8.97 -0.90
N TYR A 430 7.80 -10.08 -1.62
CA TYR A 430 7.77 -10.12 -3.09
C TYR A 430 6.36 -9.94 -3.66
N SER A 431 5.33 -10.06 -2.83
CA SER A 431 3.92 -9.99 -3.25
C SER A 431 3.45 -8.54 -3.30
N GLN A 432 3.27 -8.00 -4.51
CA GLN A 432 2.55 -6.73 -4.71
C GLN A 432 1.12 -6.83 -4.17
N GLY A 433 0.45 -7.93 -4.49
CA GLY A 433 -0.96 -8.12 -4.20
C GLY A 433 -1.29 -8.74 -2.84
N LYS A 434 -2.59 -8.99 -2.61
CA LYS A 434 -3.09 -9.77 -1.47
C LYS A 434 -2.88 -11.28 -1.74
N ALA A 435 -1.86 -11.82 -1.10
CA ALA A 435 -1.49 -13.23 -1.16
C ALA A 435 -2.31 -14.08 -0.19
N ILE A 436 -2.14 -15.40 -0.28
CA ILE A 436 -2.74 -16.38 0.63
C ILE A 436 -1.60 -17.13 1.33
N ILE A 437 -1.68 -17.31 2.64
CA ILE A 437 -0.73 -18.11 3.42
C ILE A 437 -1.31 -19.52 3.55
N ASN A 438 -0.57 -20.52 3.10
CA ASN A 438 -0.90 -21.93 3.18
C ASN A 438 0.16 -22.63 4.05
N SER A 439 -0.14 -23.10 5.25
CA SER A 439 -1.38 -22.94 6.01
C SER A 439 -1.07 -22.76 7.49
N ILE A 440 -2.12 -22.45 8.26
CA ILE A 440 -2.09 -22.46 9.72
C ILE A 440 -3.06 -23.53 10.24
N ASN A 441 -2.84 -24.01 11.46
CA ASN A 441 -3.71 -24.97 12.12
C ASN A 441 -3.48 -24.95 13.65
N LEU A 442 -4.20 -25.81 14.37
CA LEU A 442 -4.14 -25.92 15.83
C LEU A 442 -3.31 -27.12 16.32
N GLU A 443 -2.46 -27.72 15.48
CA GLU A 443 -1.68 -28.93 15.82
C GLU A 443 -0.83 -28.74 17.10
N ASP A 444 -0.20 -27.58 17.21
CA ASP A 444 0.64 -27.17 18.35
C ASP A 444 -0.09 -26.15 19.25
N GLY A 445 -1.42 -26.24 19.30
CA GLY A 445 -2.27 -25.24 19.91
C GLY A 445 -2.31 -23.95 19.10
N GLU A 446 -2.34 -22.81 19.79
CA GLU A 446 -2.48 -21.52 19.13
C GLU A 446 -1.14 -20.96 18.59
N GLU A 447 -0.01 -21.66 18.78
CA GLU A 447 1.34 -21.13 18.45
C GLU A 447 1.45 -20.65 17.00
N LYS A 448 0.97 -21.44 16.03
CA LYS A 448 0.99 -21.05 14.61
C LYS A 448 0.13 -19.81 14.37
N PHE A 449 -1.01 -19.67 15.04
CA PHE A 449 -1.87 -18.48 14.94
C PHE A 449 -1.16 -17.26 15.53
N GLU A 450 -0.52 -17.40 16.68
CA GLU A 450 0.24 -16.32 17.34
C GLU A 450 1.39 -15.79 16.49
N ARG A 451 2.06 -16.67 15.72
CA ARG A 451 3.20 -16.31 14.90
C ARG A 451 2.81 -15.80 13.51
N VAL A 452 1.76 -16.35 12.90
CA VAL A 452 1.37 -16.04 11.51
C VAL A 452 0.32 -14.95 11.42
N ALA A 453 -0.61 -14.82 12.38
CA ALA A 453 -1.63 -13.77 12.32
C ALA A 453 -1.04 -12.34 12.27
N PRO A 454 0.01 -12.00 13.04
CA PRO A 454 0.67 -10.70 12.90
C PRO A 454 1.23 -10.46 11.49
N ILE A 455 1.81 -11.49 10.86
CA ILE A 455 2.34 -11.41 9.49
C ILE A 455 1.20 -11.22 8.48
N ALA A 456 0.09 -11.93 8.66
CA ALA A 456 -1.10 -11.78 7.83
C ALA A 456 -1.66 -10.35 7.89
N HIS A 457 -1.71 -9.75 9.09
CA HIS A 457 -2.09 -8.34 9.29
C HIS A 457 -1.11 -7.37 8.63
N GLU A 458 0.19 -7.57 8.82
CA GLU A 458 1.25 -6.71 8.29
C GLU A 458 1.24 -6.65 6.76
N PHE A 459 0.97 -7.76 6.08
CA PHE A 459 0.99 -7.83 4.61
C PHE A 459 -0.39 -7.85 3.95
N GLY A 460 -1.46 -7.92 4.74
CA GLY A 460 -2.85 -8.04 4.28
C GLY A 460 -3.14 -9.37 3.58
N ALA A 461 -2.57 -10.47 4.06
CA ALA A 461 -2.71 -11.79 3.46
C ALA A 461 -3.92 -12.55 4.03
N ALA A 462 -4.56 -13.35 3.19
CA ALA A 462 -5.54 -14.35 3.64
C ALA A 462 -4.82 -15.61 4.18
N VAL A 463 -5.54 -16.47 4.91
CA VAL A 463 -4.98 -17.68 5.52
C VAL A 463 -5.81 -18.91 5.17
N VAL A 464 -5.13 -19.98 4.76
CA VAL A 464 -5.70 -21.33 4.72
C VAL A 464 -5.56 -21.95 6.11
N VAL A 465 -6.66 -22.47 6.63
CA VAL A 465 -6.76 -23.07 7.96
C VAL A 465 -7.10 -24.54 7.81
N GLY A 466 -6.11 -25.39 8.05
CA GLY A 466 -6.30 -26.84 8.06
C GLY A 466 -7.15 -27.26 9.26
N CYS A 467 -8.06 -28.20 9.04
CA CYS A 467 -8.82 -28.86 10.12
C CYS A 467 -7.94 -29.86 10.89
N ILE A 468 -6.89 -29.33 11.52
CA ILE A 468 -5.91 -30.07 12.34
C ILE A 468 -5.86 -29.41 13.72
N ASP A 469 -5.89 -30.19 14.79
CA ASP A 469 -5.76 -29.69 16.17
C ASP A 469 -4.91 -30.59 17.07
N GLU A 470 -4.81 -30.24 18.35
CA GLU A 470 -3.91 -30.85 19.36
C GLU A 470 -4.31 -32.27 19.77
N ASN A 471 -5.34 -32.85 19.15
CA ASN A 471 -5.82 -34.17 19.53
C ASN A 471 -4.72 -35.22 19.31
N PRO A 472 -4.26 -35.92 20.37
CA PRO A 472 -3.11 -36.81 20.29
C PRO A 472 -3.37 -38.10 19.50
N VAL A 473 -4.64 -38.40 19.20
CA VAL A 473 -5.05 -39.63 18.49
C VAL A 473 -5.51 -39.30 17.07
N GLN A 474 -6.18 -38.17 16.88
CA GLN A 474 -6.74 -37.75 15.60
C GLN A 474 -6.47 -36.26 15.36
N ALA A 475 -5.19 -35.87 15.36
CA ALA A 475 -4.78 -34.49 15.11
C ALA A 475 -5.38 -33.97 13.81
N GLN A 476 -5.32 -34.78 12.73
CA GLN A 476 -6.01 -34.51 11.47
C GLN A 476 -7.47 -34.97 11.55
N ALA A 477 -8.42 -34.08 11.24
CA ALA A 477 -9.84 -34.35 11.35
C ALA A 477 -10.34 -35.30 10.25
N PHE A 478 -10.67 -36.54 10.63
CA PHE A 478 -11.20 -37.54 9.69
C PHE A 478 -12.71 -37.44 9.46
N THR A 479 -13.51 -37.20 10.51
CA THR A 479 -14.97 -37.18 10.40
C THR A 479 -15.50 -35.79 10.06
N ARG A 480 -16.68 -35.73 9.42
CA ARG A 480 -17.36 -34.46 9.12
C ARG A 480 -17.57 -33.62 10.39
N GLU A 481 -17.99 -34.25 11.47
CA GLU A 481 -18.27 -33.60 12.74
C GLU A 481 -16.99 -32.97 13.31
N ARG A 482 -15.87 -33.69 13.23
CA ARG A 482 -14.59 -33.20 13.73
C ARG A 482 -14.02 -32.06 12.87
N LYS A 483 -14.15 -32.18 11.54
CA LYS A 483 -13.78 -31.11 10.60
C LYS A 483 -14.55 -29.82 10.92
N LEU A 484 -15.87 -29.92 11.13
CA LEU A 484 -16.71 -28.76 11.49
C LEU A 484 -16.37 -28.20 12.87
N GLU A 485 -16.14 -29.04 13.87
CA GLU A 485 -15.78 -28.61 15.23
C GLU A 485 -14.49 -27.78 15.22
N ILE A 486 -13.44 -28.27 14.56
CA ILE A 486 -12.17 -27.55 14.46
C ILE A 486 -12.33 -26.27 13.64
N ALA A 487 -13.05 -26.30 12.52
CA ALA A 487 -13.30 -25.10 11.73
C ALA A 487 -14.02 -24.01 12.54
N LEU A 488 -15.04 -24.36 13.32
CA LEU A 488 -15.76 -23.42 14.19
C LEU A 488 -14.87 -22.87 15.31
N ARG A 489 -14.05 -23.73 15.93
CA ARG A 489 -13.07 -23.32 16.95
C ARG A 489 -12.05 -22.35 16.37
N SER A 490 -11.44 -22.68 15.24
CA SER A 490 -10.45 -21.85 14.57
C SER A 490 -11.06 -20.53 14.09
N TYR A 491 -12.27 -20.55 13.52
CA TYR A 491 -13.00 -19.33 13.13
C TYR A 491 -13.15 -18.38 14.31
N LYS A 492 -13.60 -18.89 15.46
CA LYS A 492 -13.78 -18.10 16.67
C LYS A 492 -12.46 -17.50 17.15
N LEU A 493 -11.40 -18.30 17.22
CA LEU A 493 -10.08 -17.81 17.64
C LEU A 493 -9.55 -16.73 16.69
N LEU A 494 -9.57 -17.00 15.39
CA LEU A 494 -9.03 -16.09 14.37
C LEU A 494 -9.80 -14.78 14.32
N THR A 495 -11.13 -14.80 14.40
CA THR A 495 -11.96 -13.58 14.33
C THR A 495 -12.00 -12.82 15.65
N GLU A 496 -12.16 -13.49 16.80
CA GLU A 496 -12.35 -12.82 18.10
C GLU A 496 -11.03 -12.47 18.79
N LYS A 497 -10.03 -13.36 18.76
CA LYS A 497 -8.74 -13.17 19.46
C LYS A 497 -7.68 -12.54 18.55
N TYR A 498 -7.55 -13.04 17.32
CA TYR A 498 -6.51 -12.58 16.38
C TYR A 498 -6.98 -11.48 15.42
N GLY A 499 -8.28 -11.20 15.36
CA GLY A 499 -8.86 -10.13 14.53
C GLY A 499 -8.73 -10.34 13.01
N ILE A 500 -8.53 -11.58 12.55
CA ILE A 500 -8.55 -11.89 11.11
C ILE A 500 -10.00 -11.79 10.60
N GLU A 501 -10.20 -11.06 9.51
CA GLU A 501 -11.52 -10.88 8.92
C GLU A 501 -12.09 -12.21 8.40
N PRO A 502 -13.39 -12.48 8.57
CA PRO A 502 -14.02 -13.72 8.11
C PRO A 502 -13.79 -14.05 6.64
N GLU A 503 -13.83 -13.04 5.75
CA GLU A 503 -13.58 -13.20 4.32
C GLU A 503 -12.13 -13.57 3.95
N ASP A 504 -11.21 -13.50 4.91
CA ASP A 504 -9.78 -13.77 4.72
C ASP A 504 -9.39 -15.16 5.27
N ILE A 505 -10.37 -15.94 5.73
CA ILE A 505 -10.21 -17.31 6.23
C ILE A 505 -10.72 -18.32 5.19
N ILE A 506 -9.84 -19.20 4.75
CA ILE A 506 -10.15 -20.33 3.87
C ILE A 506 -10.01 -21.61 4.69
N PHE A 507 -11.07 -22.40 4.85
CA PHE A 507 -10.95 -23.69 5.54
C PHE A 507 -10.54 -24.80 4.58
N ASP A 508 -9.47 -25.52 4.94
CA ASP A 508 -9.12 -26.79 4.34
C ASP A 508 -9.65 -27.94 5.22
N PRO A 509 -10.71 -28.64 4.79
CA PRO A 509 -11.27 -29.76 5.53
C PRO A 509 -10.41 -31.04 5.48
N LEU A 510 -9.25 -30.99 4.84
CA LEU A 510 -8.32 -32.11 4.58
C LEU A 510 -8.92 -33.18 3.65
N VAL A 511 -8.31 -33.33 2.49
CA VAL A 511 -8.63 -34.39 1.53
C VAL A 511 -7.64 -35.53 1.73
N PHE A 512 -8.14 -36.71 2.11
CA PHE A 512 -7.32 -37.89 2.33
C PHE A 512 -7.29 -38.82 1.11
N PRO A 513 -6.19 -39.56 0.89
CA PRO A 513 -6.15 -40.59 -0.15
C PRO A 513 -7.20 -41.68 0.09
N CYS A 514 -7.95 -42.01 -0.96
CA CYS A 514 -8.83 -43.17 -0.96
C CYS A 514 -8.06 -44.45 -1.35
N ALA A 515 -8.59 -45.60 -0.96
CA ALA A 515 -8.06 -46.92 -1.33
C ALA A 515 -6.62 -47.21 -0.87
N THR A 516 -6.23 -46.70 0.31
CA THR A 516 -4.91 -46.97 0.92
C THR A 516 -4.77 -48.41 1.43
N GLY A 517 -5.88 -49.07 1.79
CA GLY A 517 -5.88 -50.36 2.47
C GLY A 517 -5.52 -50.28 3.96
N ASP A 518 -5.33 -49.07 4.49
CA ASP A 518 -5.04 -48.82 5.89
C ASP A 518 -6.36 -48.59 6.65
N GLU A 519 -6.60 -49.41 7.68
CA GLU A 519 -7.81 -49.39 8.50
C GLU A 519 -8.03 -48.03 9.18
N ASN A 520 -6.97 -47.26 9.42
CA ASN A 520 -7.05 -45.93 10.02
C ASN A 520 -7.75 -44.90 9.13
N TYR A 521 -7.83 -45.15 7.81
CA TYR A 521 -8.48 -44.26 6.84
C TYR A 521 -9.92 -44.68 6.52
N ILE A 522 -10.46 -45.72 7.17
CA ILE A 522 -11.85 -46.14 7.00
C ILE A 522 -12.77 -45.03 7.51
N GLY A 523 -13.66 -44.56 6.63
CA GLY A 523 -14.58 -43.46 6.92
C GLY A 523 -14.02 -42.06 6.62
N GLY A 524 -12.78 -41.94 6.11
CA GLY A 524 -12.16 -40.66 5.75
C GLY A 524 -12.62 -40.05 4.42
N ALA A 525 -13.44 -40.75 3.64
CA ALA A 525 -14.03 -40.25 2.40
C ALA A 525 -15.33 -39.44 2.68
N VAL A 526 -15.20 -38.33 3.41
CA VAL A 526 -16.28 -37.45 3.87
C VAL A 526 -15.99 -35.97 3.72
#